data_AF-A0A0A8EJK9-F1
#
_entry.id   AF-A0A0A8EJK9-F1
#
_cell.length_a   1.000
_cell.length_b   1.000
_cell.length_c   1.000
_cell.angle_alpha   90.00
_cell.angle_beta   90.00
_cell.angle_gamma   90.00
#
_symmetry.space_group_name_H-M   'P 1'
#
loop_
_entity.id
_entity.type
_entity.pdbx_description
1 polymer ?
#
loop_
_entity_poly.entity_id
_entity_poly.type
_entity_poly.pdbx_seq_one_letter_code
_entity_poly.pdbx_strand_id
1 'polypeptide(L)'
;MAEQFRVDLEELDVVVRQLRHLQRDMDDPHQTVKYGTAIPKSAFGGDFIEAGKLAGAHDAMQTYMADVLGALQDLVRTFGEKTEASRGAYEDQEHETRPPEHH
;
A
#
# COMPACT_ATOMS: atom_id res chain seq x y z
N MET A 1 5.14 31.49 -16.62
CA MET A 1 5.44 30.05 -16.66
C MET A 1 5.55 29.39 -15.28
N ALA A 2 5.59 30.13 -14.15
CA ALA A 2 5.71 29.52 -12.81
C ALA A 2 4.37 29.07 -12.17
N GLU A 3 3.23 29.62 -12.61
CA GLU A 3 1.91 29.32 -12.02
C GLU A 3 1.45 27.87 -12.26
N GLN A 4 1.86 27.25 -13.38
CA GLN A 4 1.48 25.89 -13.72
C GLN A 4 2.23 24.83 -12.89
N PHE A 5 3.50 25.06 -12.58
CA PHE A 5 4.33 24.11 -11.82
C PHE A 5 3.98 24.05 -10.34
N ARG A 6 3.52 25.16 -9.76
CA ARG A 6 3.11 25.21 -8.34
C ARG A 6 1.82 24.43 -8.06
N VAL A 7 0.87 24.44 -9.01
CA VAL A 7 -0.41 23.72 -8.89
C VAL A 7 -0.21 22.20 -8.94
N ASP A 8 0.69 21.72 -9.81
CA ASP A 8 0.98 20.28 -9.93
C ASP A 8 1.66 19.69 -8.67
N LEU A 9 2.50 20.46 -7.97
CA LEU A 9 3.23 19.96 -6.78
C LEU A 9 2.35 19.79 -5.54
N GLU A 10 1.41 20.71 -5.31
CA GLU A 10 0.44 20.58 -4.21
C GLU A 10 -0.49 19.37 -4.43
N GLU A 11 -0.89 19.12 -5.67
CA GLU A 11 -1.74 17.98 -6.03
C GLU A 11 -1.01 16.64 -5.84
N LEU A 12 0.27 16.56 -6.22
CA LEU A 12 1.11 15.38 -5.96
C LEU A 12 1.24 15.10 -4.45
N ASP A 13 1.36 16.13 -3.61
CA ASP A 13 1.45 15.97 -2.16
C ASP A 13 0.14 15.46 -1.53
N VAL A 14 -1.02 15.91 -2.04
CA VAL A 14 -2.32 15.37 -1.64
C VAL A 14 -2.43 13.89 -2.01
N VAL A 15 -2.00 13.50 -3.21
CA VAL A 15 -2.02 12.11 -3.67
C VAL A 15 -1.12 11.21 -2.81
N VAL A 16 0.11 11.65 -2.49
CA VAL A 16 1.01 10.89 -1.58
C VAL A 16 0.37 10.70 -0.21
N ARG A 17 -0.26 11.75 0.34
CA ARG A 17 -0.96 11.67 1.62
C ARG A 17 -2.13 10.69 1.60
N GLN A 18 -2.93 10.69 0.53
CA GLN A 18 -4.04 9.76 0.34
C GLN A 18 -3.55 8.31 0.19
N LEU A 19 -2.49 8.07 -0.58
CA LEU A 19 -1.87 6.75 -0.72
C LEU A 19 -1.33 6.22 0.61
N ARG A 20 -0.64 7.06 1.39
CA ARG A 20 -0.14 6.69 2.72
C ARG A 20 -1.28 6.39 3.71
N HIS A 21 -2.41 7.10 3.60
CA HIS A 21 -3.60 6.81 4.41
C HIS A 21 -4.21 5.45 4.03
N LEU A 22 -4.42 5.23 2.73
CA LEU A 22 -4.92 3.97 2.20
C LEU A 22 -4.03 2.78 2.61
N GLN A 23 -2.70 2.95 2.58
CA GLN A 23 -1.77 1.93 3.03
C GLN A 23 -1.98 1.55 4.50
N ARG A 24 -2.16 2.53 5.38
CA ARG A 24 -2.44 2.28 6.81
C ARG A 24 -3.80 1.62 7.02
N ASP A 25 -4.82 2.08 6.32
CA ASP A 25 -6.16 1.49 6.40
C ASP A 25 -6.17 0.03 5.95
N MET A 26 -5.21 -0.37 5.10
CA MET A 26 -5.02 -1.74 4.64
C MET A 26 -4.22 -2.63 5.60
N ASP A 27 -3.50 -2.08 6.57
CA ASP A 27 -2.77 -2.88 7.57
C ASP A 27 -3.75 -3.68 8.45
N ASP A 28 -4.84 -3.06 8.90
CA ASP A 28 -5.85 -3.69 9.76
C ASP A 28 -6.51 -4.93 9.11
N PRO A 29 -7.02 -4.86 7.86
CA PRO A 29 -7.50 -6.02 7.12
C PRO A 29 -6.44 -7.11 6.94
N HIS A 30 -5.18 -6.74 6.66
CA HIS A 30 -4.09 -7.69 6.48
C HIS A 30 -3.77 -8.44 7.78
N GLN A 31 -3.70 -7.74 8.91
CA GLN A 31 -3.55 -8.37 10.23
C GLN A 31 -4.76 -9.24 10.58
N THR A 32 -5.97 -8.78 10.28
CA THR A 32 -7.22 -9.51 10.55
C THR A 32 -7.29 -10.81 9.76
N VAL A 33 -6.96 -10.78 8.47
CA VAL A 33 -6.89 -11.99 7.65
C VAL A 33 -5.83 -12.94 8.20
N LYS A 34 -4.63 -12.43 8.52
CA LYS A 34 -3.50 -13.27 8.95
C LYS A 34 -3.70 -13.92 10.32
N TYR A 35 -4.27 -13.19 11.27
CA TYR A 35 -4.36 -13.64 12.68
C TYR A 35 -5.79 -13.84 13.17
N GLY A 36 -6.74 -13.05 12.68
CA GLY A 36 -8.14 -13.06 13.13
C GLY A 36 -9.01 -14.15 12.50
N THR A 37 -8.58 -14.73 11.37
CA THR A 37 -9.30 -15.83 10.72
C THR A 37 -8.71 -17.21 11.01
N ALA A 38 -7.72 -17.31 11.91
CA ALA A 38 -7.08 -18.58 12.22
C ALA A 38 -8.06 -19.55 12.92
N ILE A 39 -8.44 -20.62 12.24
CA ILE A 39 -9.30 -21.69 12.79
C ILE A 39 -8.41 -22.90 13.11
N PRO A 40 -8.38 -23.39 14.36
CA PRO A 40 -7.59 -24.57 14.70
C PRO A 40 -8.11 -25.80 13.95
N LYS A 41 -7.21 -26.68 13.50
CA LYS A 41 -7.57 -27.87 12.71
C LYS A 41 -8.62 -28.75 13.39
N SER A 42 -8.59 -28.81 14.73
CA SER A 42 -9.58 -29.52 15.55
C SER A 42 -11.00 -28.98 15.43
N ALA A 43 -11.19 -27.71 15.05
CA ALA A 43 -12.51 -27.13 14.86
C ALA A 43 -13.18 -27.54 13.54
N PHE A 44 -12.43 -28.09 12.58
CA PHE A 44 -12.96 -28.67 11.36
C PHE A 44 -13.46 -30.12 11.53
N GLY A 45 -13.31 -30.68 12.74
CA GLY A 45 -13.68 -32.06 13.07
C GLY A 45 -12.45 -32.94 13.35
N GLY A 46 -12.66 -33.98 14.16
CA GLY A 46 -11.66 -35.02 14.44
C GLY A 46 -11.97 -36.30 13.67
N ASP A 47 -10.93 -36.93 13.14
CA ASP A 47 -10.92 -38.33 12.65
C ASP A 47 -11.57 -38.66 11.30
N PHE A 48 -11.66 -37.69 10.37
CA PHE A 48 -11.99 -38.00 8.97
C PHE A 48 -11.19 -37.17 7.97
N ILE A 49 -10.95 -37.74 6.79
CA ILE A 49 -10.06 -37.20 5.74
C ILE A 49 -10.55 -35.82 5.26
N GLU A 50 -11.85 -35.62 5.20
CA GLU A 50 -12.47 -34.39 4.72
C GLU A 50 -12.23 -33.21 5.68
N ALA A 51 -12.04 -33.44 6.99
CA ALA A 51 -11.63 -32.40 7.93
C ALA A 51 -10.24 -31.83 7.58
N GLY A 52 -9.31 -32.71 7.18
CA GLY A 52 -7.99 -32.32 6.72
C GLY A 52 -8.04 -31.53 5.40
N LYS A 53 -8.90 -31.94 4.46
CA LYS A 53 -9.14 -31.21 3.20
C LYS A 53 -9.72 -29.83 3.45
N LEU A 54 -10.70 -29.72 4.36
CA LEU A 54 -11.36 -28.46 4.69
C LEU A 54 -10.40 -27.49 5.40
N ALA A 55 -9.62 -27.98 6.37
CA ALA A 55 -8.58 -27.19 7.02
C ALA A 55 -7.52 -26.71 6.02
N GLY A 56 -7.07 -27.57 5.10
CA GLY A 56 -6.13 -27.17 4.05
C GLY A 56 -6.70 -26.15 3.07
N ALA A 57 -7.97 -26.27 2.69
CA ALA A 57 -8.64 -25.28 1.86
C ALA A 57 -8.77 -23.92 2.58
N HIS A 58 -9.00 -23.93 3.89
CA HIS A 58 -9.00 -22.73 4.71
C HIS A 58 -7.63 -22.07 4.77
N ASP A 59 -6.55 -22.83 5.03
CA ASP A 59 -5.18 -22.32 5.05
C ASP A 59 -4.80 -21.69 3.67
N ALA A 60 -5.23 -22.31 2.57
CA ALA A 60 -5.02 -21.79 1.22
C ALA A 60 -5.77 -20.47 0.98
N MET A 61 -7.03 -20.37 1.45
CA MET A 61 -7.82 -19.14 1.38
C MET A 61 -7.15 -18.00 2.16
N GLN A 62 -6.66 -18.26 3.37
CA GLN A 62 -5.95 -17.26 4.18
C GLN A 62 -4.68 -16.77 3.48
N THR A 63 -3.90 -17.70 2.93
CA THR A 63 -2.67 -17.38 2.18
C THR A 63 -2.98 -16.49 0.98
N TYR A 64 -3.96 -16.87 0.17
CA TYR A 64 -4.37 -16.10 -1.00
C TYR A 64 -4.82 -14.68 -0.63
N MET A 65 -5.62 -14.52 0.42
CA MET A 65 -6.05 -13.19 0.87
C MET A 65 -4.88 -12.33 1.38
N ALA A 66 -3.92 -12.95 2.07
CA ALA A 66 -2.70 -12.26 2.50
C ALA A 66 -1.85 -11.79 1.31
N ASP A 67 -1.69 -12.64 0.28
CA ASP A 67 -0.94 -12.31 -0.92
C ASP A 67 -1.58 -11.15 -1.71
N VAL A 68 -2.92 -11.15 -1.85
CA VAL A 68 -3.66 -10.06 -2.51
C VAL A 68 -3.50 -8.75 -1.76
N LEU A 69 -3.64 -8.76 -0.42
CA LEU A 69 -3.46 -7.56 0.39
C LEU A 69 -2.02 -7.04 0.34
N GLY A 70 -1.03 -7.94 0.37
CA GLY A 70 0.39 -7.59 0.22
C GLY A 70 0.68 -6.95 -1.14
N ALA A 71 0.17 -7.51 -2.23
CA ALA A 71 0.35 -6.95 -3.57
C ALA A 71 -0.25 -5.53 -3.71
N LEU A 72 -1.41 -5.30 -3.09
CA LEU A 72 -2.05 -3.97 -3.06
C LEU A 72 -1.23 -2.97 -2.23
N GLN A 73 -0.71 -3.38 -1.06
CA GLN A 73 0.18 -2.55 -0.26
C GLN A 73 1.46 -2.18 -1.02
N ASP A 74 2.05 -3.14 -1.73
CA ASP A 74 3.24 -2.91 -2.55
C ASP A 74 2.99 -1.97 -3.72
N LEU A 75 1.82 -2.08 -4.37
CA LEU A 75 1.41 -1.16 -5.43
C LEU A 75 1.28 0.27 -4.89
N VAL A 76 0.61 0.44 -3.75
CA VAL A 76 0.41 1.75 -3.10
C VAL A 76 1.77 2.35 -2.69
N ARG A 77 2.66 1.55 -2.10
CA ARG A 77 4.02 1.96 -1.75
C ARG A 77 4.82 2.42 -2.98
N THR A 78 4.82 1.61 -4.04
CA THR A 78 5.55 1.90 -5.27
C THR A 78 5.05 3.19 -5.94
N PHE A 79 3.73 3.41 -5.95
CA PHE A 79 3.16 4.66 -6.45
C PHE A 79 3.55 5.84 -5.58
N GLY A 80 3.49 5.71 -4.25
CA GLY A 80 3.91 6.75 -3.31
C GLY A 80 5.38 7.15 -3.51
N GLU A 81 6.29 6.19 -3.60
CA GLU A 81 7.72 6.41 -3.84
C GLU A 81 7.97 7.12 -5.18
N LYS A 82 7.28 6.73 -6.26
CA LYS A 82 7.40 7.37 -7.58
C LYS A 82 6.87 8.81 -7.58
N THR A 83 5.77 9.07 -6.89
CA THR A 83 5.20 10.41 -6.77
C THR A 83 6.12 11.32 -5.96
N GLU A 84 6.70 10.83 -4.87
CA GLU A 84 7.67 11.56 -4.04
C GLU A 84 8.96 11.86 -4.83
N ALA A 85 9.46 10.89 -5.60
CA ALA A 85 10.61 11.10 -6.49
C ALA A 85 10.33 12.14 -7.60
N SER A 86 9.14 12.09 -8.20
CA SER A 86 8.73 13.07 -9.21
C SER A 86 8.68 14.48 -8.61
N ARG A 87 8.13 14.63 -7.42
CA ARG A 87 8.11 15.91 -6.69
C ARG A 87 9.51 16.45 -6.44
N GLY A 88 10.43 15.62 -5.91
CA GLY A 88 11.80 16.05 -5.64
C GLY A 88 12.51 16.58 -6.89
N ALA A 89 12.34 15.90 -8.03
CA ALA A 89 12.91 16.34 -9.29
C ALA A 89 12.37 17.71 -9.76
N TYR A 90 11.10 18.02 -9.49
CA TYR A 90 10.53 19.33 -9.79
C TYR A 90 11.02 20.42 -8.83
N GLU A 91 11.15 20.14 -7.52
CA GLU A 91 11.71 21.08 -6.55
C GLU A 91 13.16 21.44 -6.90
N ASP A 92 13.97 20.46 -7.28
CA ASP A 92 15.36 20.66 -7.71
C ASP A 92 15.44 21.53 -8.97
N GLN A 93 14.53 21.32 -9.94
CA GLN A 93 14.46 22.11 -11.17
C GLN A 93 14.03 23.56 -10.91
N GLU A 94 13.10 23.83 -10.00
CA GLU A 94 12.75 25.20 -9.59
C GLU A 94 13.93 25.90 -8.88
N HIS A 95 14.69 25.16 -8.06
CA HIS A 95 15.87 25.69 -7.39
C HIS A 95 17.00 26.04 -8.37
N GLU A 96 17.25 25.22 -9.40
CA GLU A 96 18.25 25.53 -10.43
C GLU A 96 17.84 26.66 -11.38
N THR A 97 16.54 26.85 -11.62
CA THR A 97 16.04 27.86 -12.57
C THR A 97 15.76 29.23 -11.93
N ARG A 98 15.87 29.36 -10.61
CA ARG A 98 15.77 30.65 -9.92
C ARG A 98 17.01 31.50 -10.19
N PRO A 99 16.91 32.64 -10.90
CA PRO A 99 18.04 33.54 -11.09
C PRO A 99 18.46 34.14 -9.74
N PRO A 100 19.75 34.44 -9.52
CA PRO A 100 20.19 35.12 -8.30
C PRO A 100 19.49 36.48 -8.23
N GLU A 101 18.70 36.68 -7.18
CA GLU A 101 18.09 37.98 -6.90
C GLU A 101 19.23 38.97 -6.60
N HIS A 102 19.54 39.83 -7.57
CA HIS A 102 20.42 40.97 -7.40
C HIS A 102 19.69 42.03 -6.59
N HIS A 103 20.13 42.19 -5.33
CA HIS A 103 19.82 43.34 -4.48
C HIS A 103 20.69 44.56 -4.84
#